data_AF-A0A527VWU3-F1
#
_entry.id   AF-A0A527VWU3-F1
#
_cell.length_a   1.000
_cell.length_b   1.000
_cell.length_c   1.000
_cell.angle_alpha   90.00
_cell.angle_beta   90.00
_cell.angle_gamma   90.00
#
_symmetry.space_group_name_H-M   'P 1'
#
loop_
_entity.id
_entity.type
_entity.pdbx_description
1 polymer ?
#
loop_
_entity_poly.entity_id
_entity_poly.type
_entity_poly.pdbx_seq_one_letter_code
_entity_poly.pdbx_strand_id
1 'polypeptide(L)'
;VMGQGERKLFKAIREIKHTYAPPAIFVYSTCVTALIGDDIEAVCKRATEKFGLAVVPINAPGLAGSKNLGNKLAAEALLDHVIGTVEPDDPGPYDINILGEFNLSGEFWLVKPLLDRLGIRVRACIPGDARYRDIASAHRARAAMMVCSTALISLARKMEERWDIPFFEGSFYGISDTSQALRNLVRLLVRKGADPEILERTETLIAQQEAIAWKKLESYRQRLQGKRVLLNTGGVKSWSVV
;
A
#
# COMPACT_ATOMS: atom_id res chain seq x y z
N VAL A 1 22.28 13.14 -28.74
CA VAL A 1 22.16 12.57 -27.37
C VAL A 1 23.54 12.08 -26.96
N MET A 2 24.23 12.78 -26.05
CA MET A 2 25.69 12.54 -25.80
C MET A 2 26.01 11.44 -24.77
N GLY A 3 25.10 10.50 -24.46
CA GLY A 3 25.40 9.34 -23.60
C GLY A 3 25.87 9.66 -22.17
N GLN A 4 25.53 10.84 -21.63
CA GLN A 4 25.96 11.27 -20.28
C GLN A 4 24.87 11.07 -19.20
N GLY A 5 23.72 10.48 -19.55
CA GLY A 5 22.56 10.33 -18.66
C GLY A 5 22.91 9.57 -17.39
N GLU A 6 23.53 8.40 -17.53
CA GLU A 6 23.96 7.54 -16.42
C GLU A 6 24.97 8.21 -15.47
N ARG A 7 25.96 8.93 -16.03
CA ARG A 7 26.96 9.67 -15.23
C ARG A 7 26.30 10.79 -14.45
N LYS A 8 25.38 11.53 -15.08
CA LYS A 8 24.62 12.60 -14.44
C LYS A 8 23.70 12.05 -13.35
N LEU A 9 23.01 10.94 -13.61
CA LEU A 9 22.16 10.25 -12.64
C LEU A 9 22.96 9.81 -11.41
N PHE A 10 24.11 9.16 -11.60
CA PHE A 10 24.95 8.75 -10.48
C PHE A 10 25.44 9.93 -9.62
N LYS A 11 25.81 11.05 -10.27
CA LYS A 11 26.17 12.29 -9.59
C LYS A 11 24.99 12.85 -8.79
N ALA A 12 23.78 12.86 -9.35
CA ALA A 12 22.58 13.33 -8.67
C ALA A 12 22.24 12.46 -7.45
N ILE A 13 22.33 11.13 -7.55
CA ILE A 13 22.13 10.21 -6.42
C ILE A 13 23.09 10.53 -5.27
N ARG A 14 24.38 10.76 -5.60
CA ARG A 14 25.39 11.16 -4.62
C ARG A 14 25.03 12.47 -3.93
N GLU A 15 24.59 13.47 -4.69
CA GLU A 15 24.18 14.77 -4.14
C GLU A 15 22.96 14.64 -3.22
N ILE A 16 21.93 13.91 -3.63
CA ILE A 16 20.74 13.65 -2.81
C ILE A 16 21.13 12.95 -1.50
N LYS A 17 22.01 11.93 -1.56
CA LYS A 17 22.52 11.23 -0.38
C LYS A 17 23.18 12.20 0.60
N HIS A 18 24.12 13.02 0.13
CA HIS A 18 24.90 13.89 1.02
C HIS A 18 24.07 15.04 1.60
N THR A 19 23.13 15.57 0.82
CA THR A 19 22.32 16.72 1.26
C THR A 19 21.17 16.30 2.18
N TYR A 20 20.50 15.19 1.89
CA TYR A 20 19.25 14.82 2.58
C TYR A 20 19.33 13.53 3.39
N ALA A 21 20.33 12.68 3.13
CA ALA A 21 20.49 11.36 3.77
C ALA A 21 19.17 10.56 3.89
N PRO A 22 18.41 10.38 2.78
CA PRO A 22 17.12 9.69 2.85
C PRO A 22 17.31 8.19 3.14
N PRO A 23 16.25 7.49 3.61
CA PRO A 23 16.31 6.05 3.83
C PRO A 23 16.42 5.23 2.53
N ALA A 24 15.95 5.78 1.40
CA ALA A 24 16.04 5.18 0.07
C ALA A 24 15.88 6.25 -1.01
N ILE A 25 16.30 5.93 -2.24
CA ILE A 25 16.10 6.75 -3.45
C ILE A 25 15.45 5.87 -4.52
N PHE A 26 14.31 6.30 -5.05
CA PHE A 26 13.64 5.64 -6.18
C PHE A 26 13.95 6.41 -7.47
N VAL A 27 14.41 5.70 -8.50
CA VAL A 27 14.79 6.29 -9.79
C VAL A 27 13.78 5.86 -10.85
N TYR A 28 12.95 6.80 -11.28
CA TYR A 28 11.90 6.53 -12.27
C TYR A 28 12.42 6.79 -13.69
N SER A 29 12.35 5.77 -14.54
CA SER A 29 12.60 5.97 -15.97
C SER A 29 11.46 6.73 -16.62
N THR A 30 11.81 7.58 -17.58
CA THR A 30 10.86 8.32 -18.42
C THR A 30 10.99 7.88 -19.87
N CYS A 31 10.08 8.35 -20.73
CA CYS A 31 10.06 7.96 -22.14
C CYS A 31 11.42 8.17 -22.84
N VAL A 32 12.07 9.30 -22.60
CA VAL A 32 13.35 9.62 -23.27
C VAL A 32 14.47 8.72 -22.77
N THR A 33 14.62 8.56 -21.45
CA THR A 33 15.69 7.73 -20.87
C THR A 33 15.56 6.27 -21.30
N ALA A 34 14.32 5.76 -21.42
CA ALA A 34 14.07 4.42 -21.93
C ALA A 34 14.40 4.30 -23.44
N LEU A 35 14.02 5.28 -24.27
CA LEU A 35 14.26 5.25 -25.72
C LEU A 35 15.73 5.35 -26.10
N ILE A 36 16.51 6.13 -25.34
CA ILE A 36 17.95 6.29 -25.59
C ILE A 36 18.79 5.16 -24.98
N GLY A 37 18.16 4.24 -24.23
CA GLY A 37 18.79 3.06 -23.67
C GLY A 37 19.69 3.34 -22.46
N ASP A 38 19.38 4.35 -21.63
CA ASP A 38 20.11 4.55 -20.37
C ASP A 38 19.90 3.34 -19.44
N ASP A 39 20.97 2.71 -18.97
CA ASP A 39 20.90 1.57 -18.04
C ASP A 39 20.79 2.07 -16.59
N ILE A 40 19.57 2.46 -16.20
CA ILE A 40 19.31 2.94 -14.84
C ILE A 40 19.48 1.84 -13.79
N GLU A 41 19.32 0.56 -14.15
CA GLU A 41 19.47 -0.57 -13.23
C GLU A 41 20.93 -0.72 -12.81
N ALA A 42 21.86 -0.71 -13.76
CA ALA A 42 23.29 -0.74 -13.49
C ALA A 42 23.74 0.47 -12.65
N VAL A 43 23.20 1.66 -12.95
CA VAL A 43 23.51 2.87 -12.17
C VAL A 43 22.99 2.77 -10.73
N CYS A 44 21.76 2.30 -10.53
CA CYS A 44 21.16 2.12 -9.21
C CYS A 44 21.93 1.07 -8.40
N LYS A 45 22.25 -0.08 -9.00
CA LYS A 45 23.06 -1.13 -8.38
C LYS A 45 24.42 -0.59 -7.91
N ARG A 46 25.16 0.08 -8.80
CA ARG A 46 26.46 0.68 -8.45
C ARG A 46 26.33 1.72 -7.34
N ALA A 47 25.26 2.51 -7.34
CA ALA A 47 25.03 3.52 -6.31
C ALA A 47 24.71 2.87 -4.95
N THR A 48 23.90 1.82 -4.94
CA THR A 48 23.60 1.03 -3.74
C THR A 48 24.88 0.47 -3.12
N GLU A 49 25.71 -0.20 -3.91
CA GLU A 49 27.00 -0.77 -3.47
C GLU A 49 27.96 0.31 -2.95
N LYS A 50 28.10 1.42 -3.67
CA LYS A 50 29.03 2.50 -3.29
C LYS A 50 28.60 3.23 -2.03
N PHE A 51 27.30 3.43 -1.85
CA PHE A 51 26.79 4.35 -0.82
C PHE A 51 26.17 3.66 0.38
N GLY A 52 25.92 2.35 0.34
CA GLY A 52 25.22 1.61 1.39
C GLY A 52 23.79 2.12 1.58
N LEU A 53 23.15 2.56 0.50
CA LEU A 53 21.82 3.18 0.48
C LEU A 53 20.93 2.41 -0.49
N ALA A 54 19.67 2.15 -0.14
CA ALA A 54 18.74 1.54 -1.09
C ALA A 54 18.45 2.50 -2.26
N VAL A 55 18.95 2.18 -3.45
CA VAL A 55 18.64 2.88 -4.69
C VAL A 55 17.86 1.94 -5.61
N VAL A 56 16.59 2.24 -5.83
CA VAL A 56 15.62 1.34 -6.47
C VAL A 56 15.28 1.85 -7.88
N PRO A 57 15.61 1.09 -8.95
CA PRO A 57 15.19 1.44 -10.30
C PRO A 57 13.70 1.13 -10.51
N ILE A 58 12.97 2.06 -11.13
CA ILE A 58 11.57 1.89 -11.53
C ILE A 58 11.46 2.07 -13.04
N ASN A 59 11.40 0.94 -13.74
CA ASN A 59 11.28 0.88 -15.19
C ASN A 59 9.82 0.94 -15.64
N ALA A 60 9.21 2.12 -15.56
CA ALA A 60 7.82 2.36 -15.94
C ALA A 60 7.65 3.63 -16.80
N PRO A 61 8.30 3.72 -17.98
CA PRO A 61 8.19 4.91 -18.82
C PRO A 61 6.75 5.05 -19.33
N GLY A 62 6.28 6.28 -19.51
CA GLY A 62 4.88 6.54 -19.90
C GLY A 62 4.45 5.89 -21.22
N LEU A 63 5.41 5.61 -22.12
CA LEU A 63 5.15 4.88 -23.38
C LEU A 63 4.93 3.37 -23.19
N ALA A 64 5.22 2.81 -22.01
CA ALA A 64 5.13 1.36 -21.79
C ALA A 64 3.68 0.87 -21.77
N GLY A 65 2.72 1.72 -21.40
CA GLY A 65 1.31 1.36 -21.45
C GLY A 65 0.44 2.15 -20.48
N SER A 66 -0.62 1.49 -20.01
CA SER A 66 -1.62 2.12 -19.16
C SER A 66 -1.13 2.38 -17.73
N LYS A 67 -1.85 3.25 -17.00
CA LYS A 67 -1.67 3.44 -15.54
C LYS A 67 -1.60 2.12 -14.78
N ASN A 68 -2.44 1.15 -15.15
CA ASN A 68 -2.49 -0.15 -14.47
C ASN A 68 -1.22 -0.97 -14.70
N LEU A 69 -0.59 -0.86 -15.88
CA LEU A 69 0.71 -1.48 -16.10
C LEU A 69 1.78 -0.81 -15.23
N GLY A 70 1.76 0.53 -15.10
CA GLY A 70 2.62 1.25 -14.18
C GLY A 70 2.50 0.77 -12.73
N ASN A 71 1.27 0.52 -12.24
CA ASN A 71 1.05 -0.04 -10.91
C ASN A 71 1.67 -1.44 -10.75
N LYS A 72 1.54 -2.30 -11.77
CA LYS A 72 2.14 -3.64 -11.76
C LYS A 72 3.67 -3.58 -11.72
N LEU A 73 4.27 -2.72 -12.55
CA LEU A 73 5.73 -2.54 -12.58
C LEU A 73 6.26 -1.97 -11.25
N ALA A 74 5.53 -1.03 -10.64
CA ALA A 74 5.88 -0.53 -9.31
C ALA A 74 5.77 -1.62 -8.23
N ALA A 75 4.73 -2.46 -8.28
CA ALA A 75 4.59 -3.60 -7.38
C ALA A 75 5.72 -4.61 -7.52
N GLU A 76 6.16 -4.90 -8.75
CA GLU A 76 7.28 -5.78 -9.03
C GLU A 76 8.59 -5.19 -8.48
N ALA A 77 8.86 -3.91 -8.72
CA ALA A 77 10.03 -3.26 -8.15
C ALA A 77 10.03 -3.28 -6.61
N LEU A 78 8.87 -3.12 -5.95
CA LEU A 78 8.79 -3.27 -4.50
C LEU A 78 9.12 -4.70 -4.06
N LEU A 79 8.63 -5.71 -4.76
CA LEU A 79 8.88 -7.12 -4.43
C LEU A 79 10.33 -7.53 -4.66
N ASP A 80 10.97 -7.00 -5.68
CA ASP A 80 12.30 -7.43 -6.11
C ASP A 80 13.42 -6.63 -5.42
N HIS A 81 13.13 -5.41 -4.96
CA HIS A 81 14.16 -4.51 -4.40
C HIS A 81 13.88 -3.98 -2.99
N VAL A 82 12.66 -4.13 -2.44
CA VAL A 82 12.28 -3.46 -1.19
C VAL A 82 11.74 -4.43 -0.13
N ILE A 83 10.63 -5.09 -0.38
CA ILE A 83 9.97 -5.96 0.58
C ILE A 83 10.88 -7.16 0.90
N GLY A 84 11.12 -7.44 2.17
CA GLY A 84 12.02 -8.51 2.60
C GLY A 84 13.45 -8.06 2.87
N THR A 85 13.79 -6.79 2.63
CA THR A 85 15.15 -6.28 2.82
C THR A 85 15.44 -5.79 4.24
N VAL A 86 14.41 -5.59 5.07
CA VAL A 86 14.55 -5.13 6.46
C VAL A 86 13.80 -6.06 7.39
N GLU A 87 14.53 -6.69 8.31
CA GLU A 87 13.93 -7.46 9.39
C GLU A 87 13.54 -6.54 10.56
N PRO A 88 12.25 -6.48 10.94
CA PRO A 88 11.80 -5.70 12.08
C PRO A 88 12.11 -6.44 13.39
N ASP A 89 12.38 -5.69 14.45
CA ASP A 89 12.63 -6.18 15.82
C ASP A 89 11.34 -6.42 16.62
N ASP A 90 10.19 -6.03 16.07
CA ASP A 90 8.92 -5.98 16.77
C ASP A 90 7.78 -6.84 16.19
N PRO A 91 7.98 -7.97 15.47
CA PRO A 91 6.90 -8.68 14.78
C PRO A 91 5.79 -9.15 15.73
N GLY A 92 4.53 -8.89 15.36
CA GLY A 92 3.36 -9.16 16.19
C GLY A 92 2.36 -10.13 15.55
N PRO A 93 1.52 -10.82 16.36
CA PRO A 93 0.46 -11.69 15.84
C PRO A 93 -0.70 -10.92 15.21
N TYR A 94 -0.79 -9.61 15.43
CA TYR A 94 -1.84 -8.72 14.90
C TYR A 94 -1.34 -7.75 13.83
N ASP A 95 -0.22 -8.07 13.18
CA ASP A 95 0.36 -7.24 12.13
C ASP A 95 -0.34 -7.46 10.79
N ILE A 96 -0.76 -6.37 10.14
CA ILE A 96 -1.41 -6.44 8.82
C ILE A 96 -0.77 -5.49 7.83
N ASN A 97 -0.93 -5.80 6.54
CA ASN A 97 -0.69 -4.85 5.46
C ASN A 97 -2.00 -4.34 4.87
N ILE A 98 -2.05 -3.06 4.52
CA ILE A 98 -3.11 -2.48 3.71
C ILE A 98 -2.53 -2.14 2.34
N LEU A 99 -3.07 -2.74 1.29
CA LEU A 99 -2.55 -2.66 -0.06
C LEU A 99 -3.48 -1.81 -0.93
N GLY A 100 -2.92 -0.80 -1.59
CA GLY A 100 -3.66 0.04 -2.55
C GLY A 100 -4.48 1.13 -1.87
N GLU A 101 -4.14 1.44 -0.62
CA GLU A 101 -4.61 2.60 0.11
C GLU A 101 -3.56 3.71 -0.02
N PHE A 102 -3.98 4.87 -0.51
CA PHE A 102 -3.09 5.99 -0.85
C PHE A 102 -3.15 7.13 0.18
N ASN A 103 -4.00 6.98 1.20
CA ASN A 103 -4.29 7.99 2.22
C ASN A 103 -4.68 9.34 1.61
N LEU A 104 -5.49 9.32 0.56
CA LEU A 104 -5.92 10.52 -0.15
C LEU A 104 -6.64 11.45 0.84
N SER A 105 -6.16 12.69 0.98
CA SER A 105 -6.72 13.67 1.92
C SER A 105 -6.82 13.18 3.38
N GLY A 106 -5.99 12.21 3.79
CA GLY A 106 -6.03 11.65 5.14
C GLY A 106 -7.18 10.66 5.39
N GLU A 107 -7.82 10.12 4.35
CA GLU A 107 -8.93 9.17 4.47
C GLU A 107 -8.57 7.97 5.37
N PHE A 108 -7.37 7.40 5.21
CA PHE A 108 -6.96 6.25 6.01
C PHE A 108 -6.68 6.60 7.48
N TRP A 109 -6.29 7.84 7.78
CA TRP A 109 -6.13 8.29 9.17
C TRP A 109 -7.46 8.30 9.95
N LEU A 110 -8.61 8.31 9.26
CA LEU A 110 -9.91 8.16 9.90
C LEU A 110 -10.25 6.70 10.23
N VAL A 111 -9.65 5.75 9.48
CA VAL A 111 -9.86 4.30 9.65
C VAL A 111 -8.89 3.73 10.68
N LYS A 112 -7.63 4.16 10.65
CA LYS A 112 -6.55 3.64 11.52
C LYS A 112 -6.93 3.57 13.01
N PRO A 113 -7.61 4.56 13.62
CA PRO A 113 -8.03 4.49 15.02
C PRO A 113 -8.93 3.29 15.36
N LEU A 114 -9.70 2.78 14.39
CA LEU A 114 -10.50 1.56 14.58
C LEU A 114 -9.61 0.32 14.72
N LEU A 115 -8.57 0.22 13.87
CA LEU A 115 -7.59 -0.85 13.93
C LEU A 115 -6.77 -0.78 15.23
N ASP A 116 -6.34 0.43 15.62
CA ASP A 116 -5.58 0.67 16.84
C ASP A 116 -6.38 0.23 18.09
N ARG A 117 -7.70 0.51 18.14
CA ARG A 117 -8.59 0.05 19.24
C ARG A 117 -8.72 -1.46 19.35
N LEU A 118 -8.52 -2.19 18.25
CA LEU A 118 -8.48 -3.65 18.24
C LEU A 118 -7.08 -4.20 18.59
N GLY A 119 -6.07 -3.34 18.69
CA GLY A 119 -4.67 -3.75 18.84
C GLY A 119 -4.05 -4.28 17.54
N ILE A 120 -4.68 -3.99 16.39
CA ILE A 120 -4.18 -4.40 15.08
C ILE A 120 -3.17 -3.36 14.61
N ARG A 121 -1.92 -3.79 14.39
CA ARG A 121 -0.86 -2.90 13.90
C ARG A 121 -0.80 -2.96 12.38
N VAL A 122 -0.95 -1.79 11.74
CA VAL A 122 -0.69 -1.65 10.31
C VAL A 122 0.82 -1.62 10.11
N ARG A 123 1.41 -2.75 9.71
CA ARG A 123 2.84 -2.88 9.46
C ARG A 123 3.27 -2.08 8.23
N ALA A 124 2.49 -2.17 7.15
CA ALA A 124 2.68 -1.33 5.98
C ALA A 124 1.33 -0.95 5.37
N CYS A 125 1.19 0.33 5.03
CA CYS A 125 0.16 0.81 4.12
C CYS A 125 0.84 1.12 2.79
N ILE A 126 0.53 0.39 1.72
CA ILE A 126 1.24 0.53 0.44
C ILE A 126 0.37 1.34 -0.54
N PRO A 127 0.72 2.61 -0.85
CA PRO A 127 1.81 3.43 -0.29
C PRO A 127 1.38 4.56 0.68
N GLY A 128 0.10 4.66 1.05
CA GLY A 128 -0.45 5.81 1.79
C GLY A 128 0.26 6.09 3.12
N ASP A 129 0.91 7.27 3.23
CA ASP A 129 1.71 7.71 4.38
C ASP A 129 2.77 6.70 4.85
N ALA A 130 3.23 5.80 3.97
CA ALA A 130 4.20 4.77 4.32
C ALA A 130 5.58 5.36 4.61
N ARG A 131 6.34 4.73 5.52
CA ARG A 131 7.81 4.89 5.55
C ARG A 131 8.47 3.75 4.78
N TYR A 132 9.67 4.00 4.27
CA TYR A 132 10.43 2.99 3.52
C TYR A 132 10.63 1.70 4.33
N ARG A 133 10.97 1.82 5.62
CA ARG A 133 11.21 0.67 6.51
C ARG A 133 9.94 -0.17 6.75
N ASP A 134 8.78 0.47 6.76
CA ASP A 134 7.48 -0.20 6.90
C ASP A 134 7.25 -1.12 5.69
N ILE A 135 7.44 -0.58 4.48
CA ILE A 135 7.33 -1.35 3.24
C ILE A 135 8.41 -2.44 3.17
N ALA A 136 9.65 -2.11 3.52
CA ALA A 136 10.76 -3.06 3.47
C ALA A 136 10.60 -4.25 4.43
N SER A 137 9.85 -4.07 5.52
CA SER A 137 9.51 -5.11 6.50
C SER A 137 8.11 -5.72 6.30
N ALA A 138 7.38 -5.35 5.23
CA ALA A 138 6.00 -5.77 5.01
C ALA A 138 5.82 -7.30 4.90
N HIS A 139 6.88 -8.06 4.62
CA HIS A 139 6.87 -9.52 4.60
C HIS A 139 6.64 -10.16 5.98
N ARG A 140 6.68 -9.38 7.07
CA ARG A 140 6.40 -9.86 8.43
C ARG A 140 4.95 -9.72 8.87
N ALA A 141 4.07 -9.18 8.03
CA ALA A 141 2.65 -9.12 8.35
C ALA A 141 2.02 -10.53 8.39
N ARG A 142 0.91 -10.66 9.11
CA ARG A 142 0.14 -11.90 9.25
C ARG A 142 -0.99 -12.02 8.24
N ALA A 143 -1.54 -10.89 7.82
CA ALA A 143 -2.59 -10.84 6.80
C ALA A 143 -2.48 -9.53 6.00
N ALA A 144 -3.15 -9.48 4.86
CA ALA A 144 -3.30 -8.26 4.09
C ALA A 144 -4.74 -7.99 3.69
N MET A 145 -5.09 -6.72 3.52
CA MET A 145 -6.32 -6.29 2.86
C MET A 145 -5.96 -5.50 1.62
N MET A 146 -6.59 -5.82 0.49
CA MET A 146 -6.50 -5.01 -0.72
C MET A 146 -7.70 -4.07 -0.83
N VAL A 147 -7.42 -2.77 -0.86
CA VAL A 147 -8.43 -1.72 -1.10
C VAL A 147 -8.62 -1.48 -2.59
N CYS A 148 -7.54 -1.54 -3.37
CA CYS A 148 -7.57 -1.30 -4.82
C CYS A 148 -6.98 -2.48 -5.60
N SER A 149 -7.80 -3.50 -5.86
CA SER A 149 -7.39 -4.72 -6.56
C SER A 149 -6.88 -4.48 -7.98
N THR A 150 -7.46 -3.51 -8.71
CA THR A 150 -6.95 -3.14 -10.05
C THR A 150 -5.49 -2.68 -10.03
N ALA A 151 -5.02 -2.12 -8.91
CA ALA A 151 -3.65 -1.63 -8.79
C ALA A 151 -2.66 -2.72 -8.34
N LEU A 152 -2.97 -3.46 -7.27
CA LEU A 152 -1.95 -4.24 -6.54
C LEU A 152 -2.29 -5.72 -6.35
N ILE A 153 -3.20 -6.31 -7.14
CA ILE A 153 -3.49 -7.75 -7.07
C ILE A 153 -2.24 -8.63 -7.28
N SER A 154 -1.33 -8.23 -8.17
CA SER A 154 -0.09 -8.96 -8.40
C SER A 154 0.83 -8.95 -7.18
N LEU A 155 0.84 -7.85 -6.43
CA LEU A 155 1.60 -7.73 -5.18
C LEU A 155 1.05 -8.71 -4.15
N ALA A 156 -0.26 -8.67 -3.90
CA ALA A 156 -0.90 -9.51 -2.87
C ALA A 156 -0.72 -11.00 -3.14
N ARG A 157 -0.91 -11.45 -4.39
CA ARG A 157 -0.68 -12.86 -4.77
C ARG A 157 0.76 -13.28 -4.54
N LYS A 158 1.73 -12.48 -4.97
CA LYS A 158 3.16 -12.79 -4.73
C LYS A 158 3.51 -12.75 -3.25
N MET A 159 2.84 -11.93 -2.43
CA MET A 159 3.03 -11.93 -0.97
C MET A 159 2.47 -13.18 -0.30
N GLU A 160 1.31 -13.66 -0.76
CA GLU A 160 0.74 -14.94 -0.34
C GLU A 160 1.67 -16.10 -0.72
N GLU A 161 2.14 -16.14 -1.96
CA GLU A 161 3.06 -17.19 -2.46
C GLU A 161 4.43 -17.20 -1.76
N ARG A 162 5.05 -16.02 -1.55
CA ARG A 162 6.42 -15.92 -1.00
C ARG A 162 6.48 -16.01 0.53
N TRP A 163 5.45 -15.51 1.22
CA TRP A 163 5.48 -15.33 2.68
C TRP A 163 4.24 -15.85 3.42
N ASP A 164 3.33 -16.54 2.74
CA ASP A 164 2.09 -17.07 3.33
C ASP A 164 1.27 -15.97 4.03
N ILE A 165 1.17 -14.81 3.38
CA ILE A 165 0.35 -13.67 3.85
C ILE A 165 -1.01 -13.74 3.14
N PRO A 166 -2.04 -14.36 3.74
CA PRO A 166 -3.36 -14.42 3.13
C PRO A 166 -3.95 -13.02 2.99
N PHE A 167 -4.75 -12.82 1.95
CA PHE A 167 -5.39 -11.54 1.70
C PHE A 167 -6.86 -11.68 1.29
N PHE A 168 -7.57 -10.55 1.33
CA PHE A 168 -8.91 -10.42 0.77
C PHE A 168 -9.09 -9.02 0.16
N GLU A 169 -10.06 -8.88 -0.73
CA GLU A 169 -10.50 -7.57 -1.25
C GLU A 169 -11.56 -6.97 -0.33
N GLY A 170 -11.41 -5.69 0.02
CA GLY A 170 -12.38 -5.01 0.84
C GLY A 170 -12.34 -3.49 0.67
N SER A 171 -13.27 -2.81 1.34
CA SER A 171 -13.43 -1.36 1.27
C SER A 171 -13.56 -0.77 2.66
N PHE A 172 -13.08 0.47 2.84
CA PHE A 172 -13.37 1.30 4.01
C PHE A 172 -14.35 2.43 3.69
N TYR A 173 -14.95 2.41 2.50
CA TYR A 173 -15.98 3.34 2.11
C TYR A 173 -17.34 2.77 2.51
N GLY A 174 -18.04 3.46 3.40
CA GLY A 174 -19.35 3.03 3.90
C GLY A 174 -19.26 2.25 5.21
N ILE A 175 -20.36 2.27 5.96
CA ILE A 175 -20.46 1.66 7.29
C ILE A 175 -20.32 0.14 7.18
N SER A 176 -21.17 -0.48 6.37
CA SER A 176 -21.25 -1.94 6.23
C SER A 176 -19.95 -2.55 5.70
N ASP A 177 -19.34 -1.92 4.69
CA ASP A 177 -18.09 -2.38 4.08
C ASP A 177 -16.92 -2.28 5.06
N THR A 178 -16.83 -1.17 5.81
CA THR A 178 -15.82 -1.02 6.86
C THR A 178 -15.98 -2.13 7.92
N SER A 179 -17.20 -2.39 8.38
CA SER A 179 -17.47 -3.47 9.33
C SER A 179 -17.11 -4.85 8.76
N GLN A 180 -17.41 -5.10 7.48
CA GLN A 180 -17.05 -6.35 6.82
C GLN A 180 -15.54 -6.50 6.66
N ALA A 181 -14.83 -5.42 6.35
CA ALA A 181 -13.37 -5.39 6.26
C ALA A 181 -12.73 -5.71 7.63
N LEU A 182 -13.21 -5.11 8.72
CA LEU A 182 -12.75 -5.42 10.07
C LEU A 182 -12.95 -6.90 10.40
N ARG A 183 -14.15 -7.46 10.14
CA ARG A 183 -14.45 -8.88 10.34
C ARG A 183 -13.51 -9.80 9.55
N ASN A 184 -13.27 -9.48 8.28
CA ASN A 184 -12.42 -10.29 7.42
C ASN A 184 -10.96 -10.26 7.87
N LEU A 185 -10.45 -9.09 8.25
CA LEU A 185 -9.10 -8.94 8.82
C LEU A 185 -8.92 -9.83 10.04
N VAL A 186 -9.82 -9.75 11.03
CA VAL A 186 -9.67 -10.52 12.27
C VAL A 186 -9.85 -12.02 12.07
N ARG A 187 -10.69 -12.44 11.11
CA ARG A 187 -10.78 -13.85 10.71
C ARG A 187 -9.47 -14.37 10.14
N LEU A 188 -8.78 -13.59 9.29
CA LEU A 188 -7.47 -13.99 8.77
C LEU A 188 -6.42 -14.02 9.88
N LEU A 189 -6.40 -13.04 10.78
CA LEU A 189 -5.48 -13.02 11.91
C LEU A 189 -5.65 -14.24 12.81
N VAL A 190 -6.90 -14.61 13.16
CA VAL A 190 -7.18 -15.82 13.96
C VAL A 190 -6.75 -17.09 13.23
N ARG A 191 -7.00 -17.20 11.92
CA ARG A 191 -6.50 -18.33 11.10
C ARG A 191 -4.97 -18.42 11.13
N LYS A 192 -4.28 -17.28 11.30
CA LYS A 192 -2.82 -17.18 11.41
C LYS A 192 -2.30 -17.26 12.85
N GLY A 193 -3.16 -17.65 13.81
CA GLY A 193 -2.79 -17.95 15.18
C GLY A 193 -2.94 -16.80 16.19
N ALA A 194 -3.64 -15.73 15.84
CA ALA A 194 -4.01 -14.69 16.79
C ALA A 194 -5.10 -15.16 17.77
N ASP A 195 -5.18 -14.54 18.96
CA ASP A 195 -6.19 -14.89 19.98
C ASP A 195 -7.61 -14.73 19.43
N PRO A 196 -8.47 -15.78 19.48
CA PRO A 196 -9.86 -15.72 19.05
C PRO A 196 -10.71 -14.64 19.74
N GLU A 197 -10.35 -14.17 20.94
CA GLU A 197 -11.07 -13.10 21.65
C GLU A 197 -11.22 -11.82 20.80
N ILE A 198 -10.30 -11.57 19.87
CA ILE A 198 -10.38 -10.42 18.96
C ILE A 198 -11.68 -10.40 18.13
N LEU A 199 -12.30 -11.55 17.87
CA LEU A 199 -13.56 -11.63 17.13
C LEU A 199 -14.69 -10.92 17.89
N GLU A 200 -14.85 -11.21 19.17
CA GLU A 200 -15.90 -10.61 20.01
C GLU A 200 -15.64 -9.12 20.28
N ARG A 201 -14.37 -8.75 20.53
CA ARG A 201 -13.96 -7.35 20.66
C ARG A 201 -14.26 -6.55 19.38
N THR A 202 -14.10 -7.19 18.21
CA THR A 202 -14.41 -6.58 16.92
C THR A 202 -15.90 -6.36 16.73
N GLU A 203 -16.75 -7.35 17.03
CA GLU A 203 -18.20 -7.15 16.94
C GLU A 203 -18.71 -6.09 17.92
N THR A 204 -18.14 -6.05 19.13
CA THR A 204 -18.45 -4.99 20.12
C THR A 204 -18.10 -3.60 19.59
N LEU A 205 -16.90 -3.45 19.01
CA LEU A 205 -16.47 -2.19 18.40
C LEU A 205 -17.39 -1.79 17.24
N ILE A 206 -17.69 -2.74 16.34
CA ILE A 206 -18.56 -2.52 15.18
C ILE A 206 -19.92 -2.02 15.64
N ALA A 207 -20.59 -2.73 16.54
CA ALA A 207 -21.92 -2.33 17.02
C ALA A 207 -21.94 -0.90 17.59
N GLN A 208 -20.91 -0.53 18.36
CA GLN A 208 -20.76 0.83 18.89
C GLN A 208 -20.56 1.88 17.79
N GLN A 209 -19.67 1.64 16.84
CA GLN A 209 -19.33 2.61 15.78
C GLN A 209 -20.45 2.74 14.75
N GLU A 210 -21.11 1.64 14.37
CA GLU A 210 -22.25 1.67 13.47
C GLU A 210 -23.40 2.49 14.08
N ALA A 211 -23.74 2.28 15.37
CA ALA A 211 -24.79 3.05 16.03
C ALA A 211 -24.50 4.57 16.00
N ILE A 212 -23.25 4.97 16.24
CA ILE A 212 -22.82 6.37 16.15
C ILE A 212 -22.96 6.88 14.71
N ALA A 213 -22.49 6.11 13.73
CA ALA A 213 -22.49 6.51 12.32
C ALA A 213 -23.91 6.64 11.77
N TRP A 214 -24.78 5.65 12.00
CA TRP A 214 -26.18 5.68 11.57
C TRP A 214 -26.95 6.85 12.17
N LYS A 215 -26.75 7.13 13.47
CA LYS A 215 -27.37 8.29 14.13
C LYS A 215 -26.97 9.61 13.47
N LYS A 216 -25.70 9.77 13.07
CA LYS A 216 -25.22 10.96 12.35
C LYS A 216 -25.77 11.04 10.93
N LEU A 217 -26.01 9.91 10.28
CA LEU A 217 -26.50 9.86 8.90
C LEU A 217 -28.00 10.10 8.74
N GLU A 218 -28.79 9.95 9.81
CA GLU A 218 -30.26 10.06 9.77
C GLU A 218 -30.74 11.39 9.15
N SER A 219 -30.09 12.51 9.49
CA SER A 219 -30.45 13.82 8.93
C SER A 219 -30.21 13.94 7.42
N TYR A 220 -29.29 13.15 6.87
CA TYR A 220 -28.99 13.14 5.43
C TYR A 220 -29.92 12.18 4.68
N ARG A 221 -30.38 11.10 5.33
CA ARG A 221 -31.23 10.08 4.71
C ARG A 221 -32.49 10.69 4.10
N GLN A 222 -33.18 11.56 4.84
CA GLN A 222 -34.39 12.25 4.35
C GLN A 222 -34.15 13.08 3.08
N ARG A 223 -32.93 13.64 2.91
CA ARG A 223 -32.58 14.51 1.78
C ARG A 223 -32.11 13.73 0.54
N LEU A 224 -31.53 12.55 0.76
CA LEU A 224 -30.83 11.77 -0.27
C LEU A 224 -31.61 10.53 -0.72
N GLN A 225 -32.60 10.07 0.03
CA GLN A 225 -33.39 8.91 -0.32
C GLN A 225 -34.08 9.10 -1.70
N GLY A 226 -33.93 8.08 -2.57
CA GLY A 226 -34.48 8.08 -3.92
C GLY A 226 -33.72 8.95 -4.94
N LYS A 227 -32.65 9.67 -4.53
CA LYS A 227 -31.77 10.35 -5.48
C LYS A 227 -30.94 9.33 -6.25
N ARG A 228 -30.64 9.65 -7.51
CA ARG A 228 -29.80 8.82 -8.39
C ARG A 228 -28.50 9.54 -8.65
N VAL A 229 -27.39 8.81 -8.64
CA VAL A 229 -26.04 9.33 -8.87
C VAL A 229 -25.40 8.52 -9.98
N LEU A 230 -24.70 9.20 -10.88
CA LEU A 230 -23.82 8.57 -11.85
C LEU A 230 -22.38 8.73 -11.38
N LEU A 231 -21.64 7.63 -11.33
CA LEU A 231 -20.24 7.60 -10.94
C LEU A 231 -19.38 7.29 -12.16
N ASN A 232 -18.41 8.16 -12.44
CA ASN A 232 -17.37 7.91 -13.43
C ASN A 232 -16.01 8.25 -12.81
N THR A 233 -15.43 7.26 -12.14
CA THR A 233 -14.10 7.37 -11.51
C THR A 233 -13.16 6.32 -12.09
N GLY A 234 -11.85 6.54 -11.93
CA GLY A 234 -10.84 5.58 -12.36
C GLY A 234 -10.62 4.45 -11.35
N GLY A 235 -10.34 3.24 -11.84
CA GLY A 235 -9.99 2.08 -11.00
C GLY A 235 -11.15 1.55 -10.18
N VAL A 236 -10.89 1.14 -8.93
CA VAL A 236 -11.86 0.45 -8.06
C VAL A 236 -12.84 1.41 -7.39
N LYS A 237 -12.54 2.72 -7.32
CA LYS A 237 -13.32 3.68 -6.53
C LYS A 237 -14.80 3.76 -6.93
N SER A 238 -15.13 3.54 -8.20
CA SER A 238 -16.53 3.51 -8.66
C SER A 238 -17.34 2.36 -8.04
N TRP A 239 -16.68 1.26 -7.68
CA TRP A 239 -17.28 0.10 -7.03
C TRP A 239 -17.23 0.20 -5.51
N SER A 240 -16.18 0.81 -4.95
CA SER A 240 -16.02 0.94 -3.50
C SER A 240 -17.02 1.85 -2.83
N VAL A 241 -17.64 2.78 -3.57
CA VAL A 241 -18.55 3.81 -3.01
C VAL A 241 -20.03 3.48 -3.25
N VAL A 242 -20.34 2.27 -3.72
CA VAL A 242 -21.69 1.79 -4.05
C VAL A 242 -22.18 0.81 -3.00
#